data_AF-A0A848YNT1-F1
#
_entry.id   AF-A0A848YNT1-F1
#
_cell.length_a   1.000
_cell.length_b   1.000
_cell.length_c   1.000
_cell.angle_alpha   90.00
_cell.angle_beta   90.00
_cell.angle_gamma   90.00
#
_symmetry.space_group_name_H-M   'P 1'
#
loop_
_entity.id
_entity.type
_entity.pdbx_description
1 polymer ?
#
loop_
_entity_poly.entity_id
_entity_poly.type
_entity_poly.pdbx_seq_one_letter_code
_entity_poly.pdbx_strand_id
1 'polypeptide(L)'
;MDKIYNEKACDIADTTRRQFLKISCIGLLGSMVPFRNTWAAIDMDYHEQVAALGHLKPYDKPLLKFSKLNESTDFEIEALILKDISGRSDLIQKVKSRLGDDPDIRFSMDSLKVRLLFVPEIRANYAESYERFCRNITSFIFGKVNIPDFYSQLVTPMLEYPEIKDDGVSAFMVHQLAKEYVATCKFSNVSGDHVRYRIKGAAFSNHLGAVDLNIDNPEDGSFKLNRGNYTIWQNRVQNPYMLFVVPVEETLHYILGPYTDRTIHTELDDLSAASVSQVKTLAQDWMMVEEAIVGGLISLIIDEYSRKYQKDLPTVQIRQHFAEMRNIPQYKYRFNGIKLVRDLGIDRSYEMYREDPMEFKKMVLQA
;
A
#
# COMPACT_ATOMS: atom_id res chain seq x y z
N MET A 1 -20.30 -20.63 -12.49
CA MET A 1 -21.59 -21.14 -11.98
C MET A 1 -22.29 -19.96 -11.37
N ASP A 2 -23.15 -19.34 -12.17
CA ASP A 2 -23.49 -17.94 -12.01
C ASP A 2 -24.96 -17.89 -11.59
N LYS A 3 -25.28 -17.07 -10.58
CA LYS A 3 -26.65 -16.99 -10.04
C LYS A 3 -27.03 -15.52 -9.82
N ILE A 4 -28.24 -15.20 -10.26
CA ILE A 4 -28.89 -13.90 -10.15
C ILE A 4 -29.98 -14.03 -9.08
N TYR A 5 -30.10 -13.05 -8.18
CA TYR A 5 -30.97 -13.09 -7.01
C TYR A 5 -31.66 -11.73 -6.77
N ASN A 6 -32.85 -11.76 -6.16
CA ASN A 6 -33.62 -10.60 -5.72
C ASN A 6 -33.80 -10.63 -4.20
N GLU A 7 -33.27 -9.64 -3.47
CA GLU A 7 -33.62 -9.37 -2.06
C GLU A 7 -33.26 -7.93 -1.66
N LYS A 8 -33.76 -7.43 -0.52
CA LYS A 8 -33.50 -6.06 -0.03
C LYS A 8 -32.41 -6.06 1.04
N ALA A 9 -31.54 -5.05 1.02
CA ALA A 9 -30.56 -4.75 2.08
C ALA A 9 -30.43 -3.22 2.26
N CYS A 10 -29.80 -2.81 3.35
CA CYS A 10 -29.66 -1.44 3.83
C CYS A 10 -28.16 -1.12 4.01
N ASP A 11 -27.75 0.11 3.69
CA ASP A 11 -26.34 0.50 3.60
C ASP A 11 -25.77 1.06 4.92
N ILE A 12 -24.51 0.68 5.21
CA ILE A 12 -23.60 1.33 6.17
C ILE A 12 -22.24 1.43 5.45
N ALA A 13 -21.52 2.55 5.59
CA ALA A 13 -20.33 2.84 4.78
C ALA A 13 -19.10 3.22 5.62
N ASP A 14 -18.15 2.29 5.75
CA ASP A 14 -16.79 2.51 6.28
C ASP A 14 -15.81 2.82 5.15
N THR A 15 -14.76 3.62 5.40
CA THR A 15 -13.96 4.25 4.33
C THR A 15 -12.44 4.28 4.63
N THR A 16 -11.63 3.57 3.82
CA THR A 16 -10.18 3.36 4.08
C THR A 16 -9.23 3.84 2.96
N ARG A 17 -7.92 4.03 3.25
CA ARG A 17 -6.86 4.63 2.37
C ARG A 17 -6.70 4.05 0.95
N ARG A 18 -7.29 2.90 0.62
CA ARG A 18 -7.15 2.19 -0.67
C ARG A 18 -7.81 2.85 -1.90
N GLN A 19 -7.95 4.18 -1.91
CA GLN A 19 -8.84 4.88 -2.86
C GLN A 19 -8.16 5.32 -4.15
N PHE A 20 -6.82 5.27 -4.24
CA PHE A 20 -6.08 5.70 -5.43
C PHE A 20 -4.83 4.85 -5.71
N LEU A 21 -4.87 4.02 -6.76
CA LEU A 21 -3.99 4.13 -7.96
C LEU A 21 -4.11 2.90 -8.89
N LYS A 22 -3.81 3.10 -10.19
CA LYS A 22 -3.65 2.06 -11.22
C LYS A 22 -2.24 2.16 -11.80
N ILE A 23 -1.54 1.03 -11.97
CA ILE A 23 -0.36 0.91 -12.86
C ILE A 23 -0.47 -0.42 -13.64
N SER A 24 0.12 -0.49 -14.84
CA SER A 24 0.02 -1.60 -15.80
C SER A 24 1.40 -2.13 -16.22
N CYS A 25 1.56 -3.45 -16.47
CA CYS A 25 2.06 -4.05 -17.74
C CYS A 25 2.66 -5.50 -17.64
N ILE A 26 1.98 -6.45 -18.31
CA ILE A 26 2.44 -7.51 -19.25
C ILE A 26 3.68 -8.44 -18.94
N GLY A 27 3.40 -9.73 -18.66
CA GLY A 27 4.01 -11.01 -19.19
C GLY A 27 5.52 -11.36 -19.08
N LEU A 28 6.03 -12.62 -19.15
CA LEU A 28 5.47 -14.00 -19.19
C LEU A 28 6.58 -15.08 -18.90
N LEU A 29 6.21 -16.21 -18.25
CA LEU A 29 6.77 -17.61 -18.24
C LEU A 29 8.30 -17.93 -18.32
N GLY A 30 8.87 -18.64 -17.33
CA GLY A 30 9.33 -20.07 -17.45
C GLY A 30 10.74 -20.27 -16.80
N SER A 31 11.29 -21.44 -16.38
CA SER A 31 10.87 -22.87 -16.23
C SER A 31 11.26 -23.43 -14.82
N MET A 32 11.82 -24.64 -14.60
CA MET A 32 12.23 -25.19 -13.27
C MET A 32 13.35 -26.26 -13.34
N VAL A 33 14.24 -26.34 -12.32
CA VAL A 33 15.11 -27.50 -11.95
C VAL A 33 15.38 -27.49 -10.41
N PRO A 34 15.55 -28.63 -9.68
CA PRO A 34 15.42 -28.69 -8.21
C PRO A 34 16.71 -28.89 -7.38
N PHE A 35 16.68 -28.43 -6.10
CA PHE A 35 17.35 -28.90 -4.85
C PHE A 35 18.89 -29.21 -4.86
N ARG A 36 19.68 -29.01 -3.79
CA ARG A 36 19.40 -29.29 -2.37
C ARG A 36 20.38 -28.56 -1.42
N ASN A 37 20.01 -28.48 -0.14
CA ASN A 37 20.64 -27.72 0.96
C ASN A 37 22.11 -28.08 1.29
N THR A 38 22.86 -27.10 1.80
CA THR A 38 23.65 -27.24 3.04
C THR A 38 23.76 -25.89 3.75
N TRP A 39 23.50 -25.89 5.05
CA TRP A 39 23.72 -24.72 5.91
C TRP A 39 25.20 -24.63 6.27
N ALA A 40 25.85 -23.53 5.89
CA ALA A 40 27.14 -23.13 6.41
C ALA A 40 27.12 -21.61 6.59
N ALA A 41 27.68 -21.13 7.70
CA ALA A 41 27.83 -19.70 7.93
C ALA A 41 28.80 -19.14 6.87
N ILE A 42 28.25 -18.39 5.92
CA ILE A 42 29.02 -17.56 5.02
C ILE A 42 28.69 -16.12 5.38
N ASP A 43 29.72 -15.32 5.60
CA ASP A 43 29.69 -13.86 5.65
C ASP A 43 29.43 -13.33 4.22
N MET A 44 28.31 -13.77 3.66
CA MET A 44 27.91 -13.57 2.28
C MET A 44 27.09 -12.31 2.27
N ASP A 45 27.52 -11.33 1.49
CA ASP A 45 26.93 -10.00 1.46
C ASP A 45 25.42 -10.10 1.18
N TYR A 46 24.61 -9.91 2.23
CA TYR A 46 23.16 -10.04 2.11
C TYR A 46 22.60 -8.94 1.20
N HIS A 47 23.34 -7.86 0.94
CA HIS A 47 23.02 -6.88 -0.10
C HIS A 47 23.02 -7.47 -1.51
N GLU A 48 23.95 -8.37 -1.86
CA GLU A 48 23.97 -9.04 -3.16
C GLU A 48 22.77 -9.99 -3.29
N GLN A 49 22.43 -10.72 -2.22
CA GLN A 49 21.25 -11.60 -2.20
C GLN A 49 19.94 -10.81 -2.28
N VAL A 50 19.85 -9.66 -1.60
CA VAL A 50 18.70 -8.75 -1.70
C VAL A 50 18.63 -8.11 -3.08
N ALA A 51 19.72 -7.61 -3.66
CA ALA A 51 19.72 -7.09 -5.03
C ALA A 51 19.30 -8.17 -6.05
N ALA A 52 19.73 -9.42 -5.85
CA ALA A 52 19.37 -10.54 -6.71
C ALA A 52 17.87 -10.89 -6.70
N LEU A 53 17.11 -10.63 -5.61
CA LEU A 53 15.66 -10.93 -5.52
C LEU A 53 14.87 -10.35 -6.70
N GLY A 54 15.17 -9.11 -7.11
CA GLY A 54 14.51 -8.44 -8.25
C GLY A 54 14.87 -9.02 -9.62
N HIS A 55 15.84 -9.92 -9.70
CA HIS A 55 16.25 -10.64 -10.92
C HIS A 55 15.82 -12.11 -10.91
N LEU A 56 15.34 -12.64 -9.78
CA LEU A 56 14.84 -14.00 -9.71
C LEU A 56 13.51 -14.14 -10.44
N LYS A 57 13.33 -15.30 -11.09
CA LYS A 57 12.05 -15.66 -11.70
C LYS A 57 10.91 -15.57 -10.65
N PRO A 58 9.82 -14.84 -10.93
CA PRO A 58 8.70 -14.72 -10.01
C PRO A 58 7.84 -15.98 -9.98
N TYR A 59 7.03 -16.11 -8.93
CA TYR A 59 6.03 -17.16 -8.79
C TYR A 59 4.76 -16.65 -8.11
N ASP A 60 3.64 -17.28 -8.44
CA ASP A 60 2.29 -16.78 -8.14
C ASP A 60 1.57 -17.65 -7.06
N LYS A 61 2.27 -18.67 -6.52
CA LYS A 61 1.69 -19.72 -5.64
C LYS A 61 2.74 -20.28 -4.66
N PRO A 62 2.34 -20.81 -3.48
CA PRO A 62 0.96 -20.90 -2.97
C PRO A 62 0.41 -19.52 -2.64
N LEU A 63 -0.91 -19.36 -2.75
CA LEU A 63 -1.59 -18.12 -2.43
C LEU A 63 -2.33 -18.31 -1.10
N LEU A 64 -1.75 -17.77 -0.03
CA LEU A 64 -2.18 -17.93 1.35
C LEU A 64 -3.08 -16.76 1.77
N LYS A 65 -3.99 -16.99 2.72
CA LYS A 65 -4.86 -15.94 3.26
C LYS A 65 -4.09 -15.09 4.26
N PHE A 66 -4.12 -13.76 4.10
CA PHE A 66 -3.62 -12.84 5.11
C PHE A 66 -4.76 -12.44 6.07
N SER A 67 -5.90 -11.99 5.50
CA SER A 67 -7.04 -11.49 6.28
C SER A 67 -8.33 -12.28 6.06
N LYS A 68 -9.32 -12.03 6.91
CA LYS A 68 -10.72 -12.45 6.68
C LYS A 68 -11.34 -11.63 5.53
N LEU A 69 -12.39 -12.18 4.93
CA LEU A 69 -13.17 -11.56 3.85
C LEU A 69 -14.24 -10.65 4.47
N ASN A 70 -13.96 -9.35 4.48
CA ASN A 70 -14.77 -8.31 5.13
C ASN A 70 -15.34 -7.34 4.09
N GLU A 71 -16.39 -6.59 4.42
CA GLU A 71 -16.86 -5.46 3.57
C GLU A 71 -15.72 -4.43 3.40
N SER A 72 -15.64 -3.77 2.24
CA SER A 72 -14.52 -2.90 1.87
C SER A 72 -14.85 -1.99 0.69
N THR A 73 -14.40 -0.73 0.75
CA THR A 73 -14.40 0.23 -0.39
C THR A 73 -13.04 0.21 -1.10
N ASP A 74 -12.70 -0.90 -1.76
CA ASP A 74 -11.38 -1.09 -2.39
C ASP A 74 -11.41 -0.67 -3.87
N PHE A 75 -10.99 0.57 -4.14
CA PHE A 75 -11.11 1.18 -5.47
C PHE A 75 -10.27 0.50 -6.56
N GLU A 76 -9.17 -0.19 -6.19
CA GLU A 76 -8.41 -1.04 -7.13
C GLU A 76 -9.32 -2.17 -7.65
N ILE A 77 -10.07 -2.80 -6.75
CA ILE A 77 -11.02 -3.87 -7.05
C ILE A 77 -12.28 -3.34 -7.73
N GLU A 78 -12.85 -2.21 -7.30
CA GLU A 78 -13.99 -1.59 -7.98
C GLU A 78 -13.66 -1.24 -9.43
N ALA A 79 -12.49 -0.63 -9.68
CA ALA A 79 -12.04 -0.30 -11.02
C ALA A 79 -11.72 -1.54 -11.87
N LEU A 80 -11.25 -2.63 -11.26
CA LEU A 80 -11.07 -3.92 -11.92
C LEU A 80 -12.42 -4.54 -12.33
N ILE A 81 -13.40 -4.55 -11.42
CA ILE A 81 -14.76 -5.07 -11.66
C ILE A 81 -15.45 -4.26 -12.74
N LEU A 82 -15.40 -2.92 -12.67
CA LEU A 82 -15.93 -2.03 -13.71
C LEU A 82 -15.31 -2.33 -15.09
N LYS A 83 -13.99 -2.55 -15.14
CA LYS A 83 -13.30 -2.92 -16.37
C LYS A 83 -13.75 -4.28 -16.90
N ASP A 84 -13.82 -5.32 -16.06
CA ASP A 84 -14.30 -6.66 -16.44
C ASP A 84 -15.72 -6.58 -17.00
N ILE A 85 -16.64 -5.96 -16.25
CA ILE A 85 -18.05 -5.80 -16.64
C ILE A 85 -18.18 -5.03 -17.96
N SER A 86 -17.40 -3.97 -18.18
CA SER A 86 -17.42 -3.21 -19.44
C SER A 86 -16.95 -4.03 -20.65
N GLY A 87 -16.09 -5.04 -20.45
CA GLY A 87 -15.65 -5.96 -21.50
C GLY A 87 -16.61 -7.14 -21.75
N ARG A 88 -17.57 -7.38 -20.84
CA ARG A 88 -18.50 -8.52 -20.87
C ARG A 88 -19.75 -8.21 -21.72
N SER A 89 -19.60 -8.20 -23.04
CA SER A 89 -20.74 -7.97 -23.97
C SER A 89 -21.90 -8.93 -23.76
N ASP A 90 -21.64 -10.20 -23.39
CA ASP A 90 -22.66 -11.19 -23.04
C ASP A 90 -23.47 -10.80 -21.80
N LEU A 91 -22.84 -10.17 -20.80
CA LEU A 91 -23.48 -9.73 -19.58
C LEU A 91 -24.36 -8.52 -19.86
N ILE A 92 -23.84 -7.54 -20.60
CA ILE A 92 -24.57 -6.34 -21.00
C ILE A 92 -25.81 -6.70 -21.82
N GLN A 93 -25.71 -7.66 -22.75
CA GLN A 93 -26.87 -8.20 -23.48
C GLN A 93 -27.89 -8.87 -22.56
N LYS A 94 -27.45 -9.69 -21.58
CA LYS A 94 -28.35 -10.34 -20.59
C LYS A 94 -29.02 -9.34 -19.65
N VAL A 95 -28.36 -8.22 -19.33
CA VAL A 95 -28.93 -7.13 -18.53
C VAL A 95 -30.00 -6.41 -19.35
N LYS A 96 -29.69 -6.00 -20.58
CA LYS A 96 -30.66 -5.38 -21.51
C LYS A 96 -31.87 -6.27 -21.79
N SER A 97 -31.67 -7.57 -22.02
CA SER A 97 -32.80 -8.50 -22.24
C SER A 97 -33.73 -8.67 -21.03
N ARG A 98 -33.35 -8.17 -19.84
CA ARG A 98 -34.13 -8.23 -18.60
C ARG A 98 -34.69 -6.88 -18.15
N LEU A 99 -33.98 -5.78 -18.43
CA LEU A 99 -34.37 -4.42 -18.05
C LEU A 99 -35.02 -3.63 -19.19
N GLY A 100 -35.05 -4.21 -20.40
CA GLY A 100 -35.34 -3.52 -21.65
C GLY A 100 -34.08 -2.90 -22.26
N ASP A 101 -34.16 -2.51 -23.54
CA ASP A 101 -33.14 -1.67 -24.20
C ASP A 101 -33.28 -0.19 -23.77
N ASP A 102 -33.40 0.04 -22.46
CA ASP A 102 -33.34 1.37 -21.85
C ASP A 102 -31.92 1.95 -22.09
N PRO A 103 -31.79 3.16 -22.67
CA PRO A 103 -30.49 3.82 -22.81
C PRO A 103 -29.85 4.19 -21.46
N ASP A 104 -30.64 4.37 -20.41
CA ASP A 104 -30.23 4.94 -19.12
C ASP A 104 -30.04 3.87 -18.02
N ILE A 105 -29.60 2.65 -18.38
CA ILE A 105 -29.25 1.60 -17.41
C ILE A 105 -28.07 2.06 -16.54
N ARG A 106 -28.35 2.32 -15.25
CA ARG A 106 -27.35 2.73 -14.26
C ARG A 106 -26.69 1.52 -13.62
N PHE A 107 -25.42 1.66 -13.27
CA PHE A 107 -24.62 0.67 -12.52
C PHE A 107 -24.34 1.16 -11.10
N SER A 108 -24.47 0.27 -10.12
CA SER A 108 -23.97 0.43 -8.75
C SER A 108 -23.33 -0.87 -8.24
N MET A 109 -22.53 -0.75 -7.18
CA MET A 109 -22.03 -1.91 -6.43
C MET A 109 -22.72 -1.91 -5.06
N ASP A 110 -23.62 -2.86 -4.85
CA ASP A 110 -24.45 -2.97 -3.64
C ASP A 110 -23.66 -3.54 -2.45
N SER A 111 -22.59 -4.29 -2.70
CA SER A 111 -21.70 -4.84 -1.67
C SER A 111 -20.35 -5.20 -2.29
N LEU A 112 -19.26 -4.94 -1.59
CA LEU A 112 -17.93 -5.38 -1.97
C LEU A 112 -17.21 -5.97 -0.75
N LYS A 113 -16.92 -7.26 -0.80
CA LYS A 113 -16.05 -7.92 0.19
C LYS A 113 -14.67 -8.16 -0.39
N VAL A 114 -13.64 -7.84 0.38
CA VAL A 114 -12.22 -8.06 0.02
C VAL A 114 -11.48 -8.74 1.17
N ARG A 115 -10.53 -9.62 0.82
CA ARG A 115 -9.45 -10.05 1.73
C ARG A 115 -8.10 -9.90 1.08
N LEU A 116 -7.10 -9.63 1.89
CA LEU A 116 -5.70 -9.76 1.50
C LEU A 116 -5.32 -11.24 1.46
N LEU A 117 -4.61 -11.59 0.38
CA LEU A 117 -3.90 -12.84 0.18
C LEU A 117 -2.42 -12.51 -0.09
N PHE A 118 -1.53 -13.47 0.12
CA PHE A 118 -0.11 -13.29 -0.16
C PHE A 118 0.54 -14.57 -0.68
N VAL A 119 1.65 -14.40 -1.39
CA VAL A 119 2.58 -15.46 -1.79
C VAL A 119 3.77 -15.38 -0.84
N PRO A 120 4.09 -16.42 -0.05
CA PRO A 120 5.24 -16.42 0.86
C PRO A 120 6.56 -16.41 0.10
N GLU A 121 7.65 -15.89 0.68
CA GLU A 121 8.99 -16.10 0.13
C GLU A 121 9.51 -17.51 0.48
N ILE A 122 9.27 -18.47 -0.40
CA ILE A 122 9.65 -19.88 -0.17
C ILE A 122 11.16 -20.15 -0.35
N ARG A 123 11.93 -19.19 -0.89
CA ARG A 123 13.37 -19.35 -1.14
C ARG A 123 14.16 -18.93 0.10
N ALA A 124 14.29 -19.84 1.06
CA ALA A 124 14.80 -19.62 2.42
C ALA A 124 15.99 -18.63 2.54
N ASN A 125 17.07 -18.81 1.77
CA ASN A 125 18.25 -17.92 1.83
C ASN A 125 17.92 -16.45 1.48
N TYR A 126 16.99 -16.24 0.54
CA TYR A 126 16.57 -14.91 0.12
C TYR A 126 15.55 -14.30 1.09
N ALA A 127 14.66 -15.11 1.67
CA ALA A 127 13.82 -14.67 2.79
C ALA A 127 14.71 -14.16 3.93
N GLU A 128 15.59 -15.02 4.45
CA GLU A 128 16.49 -14.71 5.58
C GLU A 128 17.37 -13.48 5.30
N SER A 129 17.96 -13.39 4.10
CA SER A 129 18.77 -12.22 3.72
C SER A 129 17.95 -10.92 3.67
N TYR A 130 16.69 -10.99 3.21
CA TYR A 130 15.82 -9.83 3.19
C TYR A 130 15.32 -9.45 4.58
N GLU A 131 14.99 -10.39 5.46
CA GLU A 131 14.67 -10.06 6.87
C GLU A 131 15.85 -9.41 7.58
N ARG A 132 17.06 -9.94 7.35
CA ARG A 132 18.31 -9.43 7.93
C ARG A 132 18.60 -8.01 7.43
N PHE A 133 18.45 -7.76 6.13
CA PHE A 133 18.52 -6.40 5.58
C PHE A 133 17.49 -5.49 6.24
N CYS A 134 16.21 -5.88 6.26
CA CYS A 134 15.13 -5.09 6.83
C CYS A 134 15.41 -4.70 8.28
N ARG A 135 15.79 -5.67 9.13
CA ARG A 135 16.16 -5.41 10.54
C ARG A 135 17.34 -4.46 10.68
N ASN A 136 18.36 -4.57 9.82
CA ASN A 136 19.52 -3.69 9.86
C ASN A 136 19.20 -2.25 9.42
N ILE A 137 18.38 -2.08 8.38
CA ILE A 137 17.98 -0.75 7.89
C ILE A 137 17.00 -0.07 8.86
N THR A 138 16.02 -0.78 9.44
CA THR A 138 15.12 -0.18 10.45
C THR A 138 15.87 0.19 11.73
N SER A 139 16.75 -0.68 12.23
CA SER A 139 17.65 -0.36 13.36
C SER A 139 18.52 0.89 13.09
N PHE A 140 18.98 1.07 11.85
CA PHE A 140 19.73 2.26 11.45
C PHE A 140 18.86 3.53 11.45
N ILE A 141 17.60 3.44 11.01
CA ILE A 141 16.64 4.56 11.07
C ILE A 141 16.38 4.95 12.54
N PHE A 142 16.08 3.98 13.41
CA PHE A 142 15.82 4.23 14.82
C PHE A 142 17.00 4.90 15.53
N GLY A 143 18.23 4.45 15.25
CA GLY A 143 19.46 5.08 15.72
C GLY A 143 19.74 6.46 15.11
N LYS A 144 19.13 6.80 13.97
CA LYS A 144 19.26 8.11 13.31
C LYS A 144 18.30 9.15 13.88
N VAL A 145 17.02 8.80 14.08
CA VAL A 145 16.02 9.73 14.65
C VAL A 145 15.90 9.65 16.19
N ASN A 146 16.72 8.80 16.82
CA ASN A 146 16.81 8.58 18.27
C ASN A 146 15.45 8.25 18.93
N ILE A 147 14.77 7.23 18.40
CA ILE A 147 13.53 6.68 18.97
C ILE A 147 13.68 5.18 19.26
N PRO A 148 12.88 4.61 20.19
CA PRO A 148 12.79 3.17 20.37
C PRO A 148 12.27 2.46 19.11
N ASP A 149 12.71 1.22 18.90
CA ASP A 149 12.11 0.32 17.91
C ASP A 149 10.66 0.02 18.34
N PHE A 150 9.69 0.30 17.46
CA PHE A 150 8.27 0.05 17.68
C PHE A 150 7.78 -1.26 17.04
N TYR A 151 8.63 -1.97 16.30
CA TYR A 151 8.25 -3.23 15.67
C TYR A 151 8.25 -4.37 16.68
N SER A 152 7.08 -4.97 16.87
CA SER A 152 6.94 -6.22 17.62
C SER A 152 7.46 -7.42 16.83
N GLN A 153 7.46 -7.35 15.49
CA GLN A 153 8.06 -8.36 14.62
C GLN A 153 8.36 -7.83 13.20
N LEU A 154 9.45 -8.34 12.60
CA LEU A 154 9.75 -8.31 11.16
C LEU A 154 9.89 -9.77 10.72
N VAL A 155 8.96 -10.31 9.91
CA VAL A 155 8.93 -11.75 9.60
C VAL A 155 8.38 -12.08 8.20
N THR A 156 8.89 -13.13 7.59
CA THR A 156 8.36 -13.75 6.37
C THR A 156 7.26 -14.75 6.76
N PRO A 157 5.97 -14.43 6.58
CA PRO A 157 4.91 -15.37 6.95
C PRO A 157 4.90 -16.58 6.02
N MET A 158 4.74 -17.78 6.59
CA MET A 158 4.71 -19.06 5.85
C MET A 158 3.36 -19.79 5.94
N LEU A 159 2.41 -19.25 6.71
CA LEU A 159 1.10 -19.86 7.01
C LEU A 159 -0.03 -18.85 6.77
N GLU A 160 -1.25 -19.36 6.56
CA GLU A 160 -2.44 -18.49 6.52
C GLU A 160 -2.68 -17.80 7.87
N TYR A 161 -3.22 -16.58 7.82
CA TYR A 161 -3.54 -15.74 8.97
C TYR A 161 -2.32 -15.54 9.89
N PRO A 162 -1.25 -14.91 9.39
CA PRO A 162 -0.10 -14.59 10.24
C PRO A 162 -0.57 -13.74 11.42
N GLU A 163 -0.05 -14.06 12.60
CA GLU A 163 -0.39 -13.37 13.84
C GLU A 163 0.05 -11.90 13.73
N ILE A 164 -0.89 -10.97 13.89
CA ILE A 164 -0.60 -9.55 14.07
C ILE A 164 -0.54 -9.31 15.59
N LYS A 165 0.53 -8.69 16.07
CA LYS A 165 0.74 -8.41 17.50
C LYS A 165 0.07 -7.10 17.90
N ASP A 166 -0.46 -7.05 19.12
CA ASP A 166 -1.13 -5.86 19.67
C ASP A 166 -0.18 -4.89 20.40
N ASP A 167 1.07 -5.30 20.65
CA ASP A 167 2.08 -4.55 21.44
C ASP A 167 3.07 -3.72 20.60
N GLY A 168 2.83 -3.59 19.30
CA GLY A 168 3.67 -2.83 18.38
C GLY A 168 3.24 -3.02 16.92
N VAL A 169 4.09 -2.65 15.98
CA VAL A 169 3.84 -2.87 14.54
C VAL A 169 4.39 -4.22 14.09
N SER A 170 3.59 -4.96 13.32
CA SER A 170 4.03 -6.18 12.64
C SER A 170 4.40 -5.91 11.17
N ALA A 171 5.66 -6.09 10.80
CA ALA A 171 6.10 -6.01 9.40
C ALA A 171 6.21 -7.40 8.77
N PHE A 172 5.53 -7.61 7.64
CA PHE A 172 5.49 -8.89 6.94
C PHE A 172 6.21 -8.84 5.59
N MET A 173 7.28 -9.60 5.42
CA MET A 173 7.98 -9.71 4.13
C MET A 173 7.37 -10.83 3.29
N VAL A 174 6.75 -10.49 2.16
CA VAL A 174 6.09 -11.47 1.28
C VAL A 174 6.72 -11.46 -0.09
N HIS A 175 6.61 -12.55 -0.86
CA HIS A 175 6.98 -12.50 -2.26
C HIS A 175 6.02 -11.57 -3.02
N GLN A 176 4.71 -11.76 -2.86
CA GLN A 176 3.72 -10.95 -3.54
C GLN A 176 2.40 -10.80 -2.77
N LEU A 177 1.67 -9.71 -2.97
CA LEU A 177 0.30 -9.50 -2.49
C LEU A 177 -0.75 -9.73 -3.57
N ALA A 178 -1.91 -10.24 -3.15
CA ALA A 178 -3.12 -10.28 -3.94
C ALA A 178 -4.35 -9.89 -3.09
N LYS A 179 -5.43 -9.53 -3.78
CA LYS A 179 -6.74 -9.26 -3.21
C LYS A 179 -7.71 -10.27 -3.79
N GLU A 180 -8.37 -11.07 -2.94
CA GLU A 180 -9.56 -11.83 -3.35
C GLU A 180 -10.80 -11.02 -3.01
N TYR A 181 -11.76 -11.00 -3.92
CA TYR A 181 -12.96 -10.22 -3.80
C TYR A 181 -14.23 -11.00 -4.17
N VAL A 182 -15.33 -10.57 -3.56
CA VAL A 182 -16.69 -10.97 -3.91
C VAL A 182 -17.54 -9.70 -3.89
N ALA A 183 -18.13 -9.34 -5.04
CA ALA A 183 -18.98 -8.17 -5.13
C ALA A 183 -20.37 -8.51 -5.67
N THR A 184 -21.36 -7.70 -5.28
CA THR A 184 -22.71 -7.73 -5.82
C THR A 184 -22.91 -6.43 -6.60
N CYS A 185 -22.93 -6.54 -7.92
CA CYS A 185 -23.22 -5.42 -8.80
C CYS A 185 -24.72 -5.36 -9.07
N LYS A 186 -25.27 -4.16 -9.24
CA LYS A 186 -26.67 -3.91 -9.57
C LYS A 186 -26.73 -3.04 -10.82
N PHE A 187 -27.60 -3.44 -11.73
CA PHE A 187 -28.00 -2.66 -12.89
C PHE A 187 -29.45 -2.25 -12.68
N SER A 188 -29.80 -0.99 -12.90
CA SER A 188 -31.17 -0.49 -12.73
C SER A 188 -31.61 0.42 -13.88
N ASN A 189 -32.83 0.24 -14.36
CA ASN A 189 -33.47 1.10 -15.38
C ASN A 189 -34.13 2.33 -14.73
N VAL A 190 -34.66 3.26 -15.54
CA VAL A 190 -35.33 4.47 -15.01
C VAL A 190 -36.63 4.18 -14.26
N SER A 191 -37.27 3.04 -14.54
CA SER A 191 -38.49 2.55 -13.88
C SER A 191 -38.24 1.98 -12.47
N GLY A 192 -36.98 1.76 -12.09
CA GLY A 192 -36.58 1.16 -10.80
C GLY A 192 -36.46 -0.37 -10.80
N ASP A 193 -36.74 -1.03 -11.93
CA ASP A 193 -36.41 -2.44 -12.10
C ASP A 193 -34.89 -2.61 -12.06
N HIS A 194 -34.44 -3.73 -11.50
CA HIS A 194 -33.02 -3.99 -11.36
C HIS A 194 -32.67 -5.47 -11.49
N VAL A 195 -31.45 -5.72 -11.97
CA VAL A 195 -30.83 -7.04 -12.05
C VAL A 195 -29.54 -7.00 -11.25
N ARG A 196 -29.35 -7.98 -10.35
CA ARG A 196 -28.09 -8.15 -9.64
C ARG A 196 -27.20 -9.20 -10.27
N TYR A 197 -25.91 -8.93 -10.29
CA TYR A 197 -24.87 -9.80 -10.80
C TYR A 197 -23.78 -9.96 -9.73
N ARG A 198 -23.56 -11.19 -9.26
CA ARG A 198 -22.53 -11.49 -8.28
C ARG A 198 -21.24 -11.91 -8.99
N ILE A 199 -20.17 -11.15 -8.79
CA ILE A 199 -18.83 -11.45 -9.29
C ILE A 199 -17.93 -11.90 -8.13
N LYS A 200 -16.98 -12.78 -8.43
CA LYS A 200 -15.90 -13.15 -7.52
C LYS A 200 -14.61 -13.34 -8.31
N GLY A 201 -13.48 -13.00 -7.73
CA GLY A 201 -12.19 -13.13 -8.38
C GLY A 201 -11.04 -12.89 -7.41
N ALA A 202 -9.82 -12.95 -7.95
CA ALA A 202 -8.63 -12.51 -7.26
C ALA A 202 -7.71 -11.79 -8.27
N ALA A 203 -6.99 -10.78 -7.80
CA ALA A 203 -6.00 -10.05 -8.58
C ALA A 203 -4.77 -9.77 -7.73
N PHE A 204 -3.58 -9.86 -8.34
CA PHE A 204 -2.36 -9.41 -7.70
C PHE A 204 -2.39 -7.89 -7.54
N SER A 205 -1.94 -7.39 -6.39
CA SER A 205 -1.91 -5.98 -6.07
C SER A 205 -0.50 -5.43 -6.27
N ASN A 206 -0.41 -4.22 -6.84
CA ASN A 206 0.86 -3.59 -7.21
C ASN A 206 1.51 -2.79 -6.06
N HIS A 207 0.92 -2.77 -4.86
CA HIS A 207 1.41 -2.01 -3.70
C HIS A 207 2.61 -2.67 -3.02
N LEU A 208 3.82 -2.18 -3.26
CA LEU A 208 5.05 -2.79 -2.72
C LEU A 208 5.19 -2.63 -1.19
N GLY A 209 4.64 -1.55 -0.64
CA GLY A 209 4.42 -1.27 0.78
C GLY A 209 3.02 -0.64 0.96
N ALA A 210 2.49 -0.67 2.18
CA ALA A 210 1.31 0.10 2.55
C ALA A 210 1.17 0.25 4.08
N VAL A 211 1.37 1.46 4.59
CA VAL A 211 0.76 1.92 5.84
C VAL A 211 -0.65 2.40 5.52
N ASP A 212 -1.70 1.77 6.05
CA ASP A 212 -3.08 2.25 5.88
C ASP A 212 -3.40 3.37 6.88
N LEU A 213 -4.09 4.44 6.44
CA LEU A 213 -4.69 5.48 7.28
C LEU A 213 -6.20 5.44 7.08
N ASN A 214 -6.92 4.87 8.04
CA ASN A 214 -8.37 4.74 7.99
C ASN A 214 -9.03 5.99 8.57
N ILE A 215 -10.16 6.39 7.99
CA ILE A 215 -10.94 7.54 8.43
C ILE A 215 -12.32 7.00 8.80
N ASP A 216 -12.47 6.67 10.07
CA ASP A 216 -13.73 6.17 10.62
C ASP A 216 -14.62 7.38 10.94
N ASN A 217 -15.92 7.28 10.63
CA ASN A 217 -16.93 8.31 10.92
C ASN A 217 -18.02 7.67 11.80
N PRO A 218 -17.87 7.65 13.14
CA PRO A 218 -18.85 7.03 14.02
C PRO A 218 -20.19 7.77 14.01
N GLU A 219 -21.23 7.14 14.53
CA GLU A 219 -22.60 7.70 14.57
C GLU A 219 -22.73 9.02 15.38
N ASP A 220 -21.71 9.37 16.17
CA ASP A 220 -21.60 10.65 16.88
C ASP A 220 -21.21 11.84 15.96
N GLY A 221 -20.87 11.59 14.69
CA GLY A 221 -20.47 12.60 13.71
C GLY A 221 -19.03 13.08 13.88
N SER A 222 -18.22 12.44 14.73
CA SER A 222 -16.78 12.69 14.82
C SER A 222 -16.02 12.00 13.68
N PHE A 223 -14.75 12.35 13.50
CA PHE A 223 -13.84 11.60 12.62
C PHE A 223 -12.67 11.06 13.43
N LYS A 224 -12.35 9.78 13.23
CA LYS A 224 -11.23 9.10 13.88
C LYS A 224 -10.24 8.65 12.83
N LEU A 225 -8.98 9.01 13.03
CA LEU A 225 -7.86 8.54 12.22
C LEU A 225 -7.24 7.32 12.88
N ASN A 226 -6.99 6.27 12.10
CA ASN A 226 -6.44 5.03 12.62
C ASN A 226 -5.43 4.42 11.65
N ARG A 227 -4.18 4.23 12.09
CA ARG A 227 -3.15 3.52 11.31
C ARG A 227 -3.09 2.06 11.74
N GLY A 228 -3.08 1.14 10.76
CA GLY A 228 -3.02 -0.29 11.04
C GLY A 228 -1.74 -0.67 11.79
N ASN A 229 -1.83 -1.62 12.73
CA ASN A 229 -0.69 -2.17 13.47
C ASN A 229 0.16 -3.16 12.65
N TYR A 230 0.08 -3.12 11.32
CA TYR A 230 0.94 -3.92 10.44
C TYR A 230 1.19 -3.24 9.09
N THR A 231 2.33 -3.55 8.50
CA THR A 231 2.70 -3.24 7.11
C THR A 231 3.17 -4.53 6.41
N ILE A 232 3.11 -4.55 5.07
CA ILE A 232 3.52 -5.69 4.26
C ILE A 232 4.47 -5.21 3.16
N TRP A 233 5.65 -5.84 3.07
CA TRP A 233 6.71 -5.49 2.13
C TRP A 233 6.85 -6.58 1.07
N GLN A 234 6.53 -6.26 -0.20
CA GLN A 234 6.67 -7.19 -1.31
C GLN A 234 8.12 -7.23 -1.82
N ASN A 235 8.68 -8.43 -2.00
CA ASN A 235 9.99 -8.61 -2.62
C ASN A 235 9.94 -8.89 -4.13
N ARG A 236 8.75 -9.15 -4.71
CA ARG A 236 8.54 -9.16 -6.17
C ARG A 236 8.51 -7.72 -6.70
N VAL A 237 9.68 -7.22 -7.08
CA VAL A 237 9.84 -5.89 -7.66
C VAL A 237 10.27 -5.97 -9.13
N GLN A 238 9.85 -5.00 -9.94
CA GLN A 238 10.44 -4.79 -11.28
C GLN A 238 11.76 -4.00 -11.19
N ASN A 239 11.86 -3.12 -10.19
CA ASN A 239 13.00 -2.28 -9.92
C ASN A 239 13.66 -2.71 -8.60
N PRO A 240 14.85 -3.37 -8.63
CA PRO A 240 15.56 -3.83 -7.43
C PRO A 240 15.82 -2.76 -6.37
N TYR A 241 15.86 -1.48 -6.73
CA TYR A 241 16.01 -0.37 -5.78
C TYR A 241 14.87 -0.34 -4.74
N MET A 242 13.66 -0.76 -5.11
CA MET A 242 12.50 -0.77 -4.22
C MET A 242 12.66 -1.71 -3.02
N LEU A 243 13.48 -2.76 -3.12
CA LEU A 243 13.78 -3.64 -1.98
C LEU A 243 14.51 -2.90 -0.86
N PHE A 244 15.32 -1.90 -1.22
CA PHE A 244 16.03 -1.07 -0.27
C PHE A 244 15.15 0.07 0.27
N VAL A 245 14.30 0.65 -0.58
CA VAL A 245 13.44 1.80 -0.21
C VAL A 245 12.24 1.42 0.63
N VAL A 246 11.50 0.36 0.27
CA VAL A 246 10.19 0.06 0.89
C VAL A 246 10.27 -0.08 2.42
N PRO A 247 11.24 -0.82 3.01
CA PRO A 247 11.36 -0.88 4.47
C PRO A 247 11.65 0.49 5.10
N VAL A 248 12.37 1.39 4.40
CA VAL A 248 12.66 2.75 4.89
C VAL A 248 11.42 3.63 4.84
N GLU A 249 10.73 3.64 3.70
CA GLU A 249 9.52 4.42 3.45
C GLU A 249 8.43 4.08 4.45
N GLU A 250 8.13 2.79 4.58
CA GLU A 250 7.10 2.27 5.49
C GLU A 250 7.45 2.52 6.96
N THR A 251 8.72 2.38 7.36
CA THR A 251 9.17 2.73 8.71
C THR A 251 8.95 4.23 8.98
N LEU A 252 9.36 5.10 8.05
CA LEU A 252 9.20 6.55 8.22
C LEU A 252 7.74 6.98 8.28
N HIS A 253 6.83 6.33 7.56
CA HIS A 253 5.38 6.57 7.67
C HIS A 253 4.79 6.24 9.05
N TYR A 254 5.37 5.29 9.79
CA TYR A 254 5.00 5.05 11.20
C TYR A 254 5.67 6.04 12.16
N ILE A 255 6.89 6.49 11.87
CA ILE A 255 7.61 7.48 12.69
C ILE A 255 6.95 8.85 12.63
N LEU A 256 6.58 9.28 11.42
CA LEU A 256 6.08 10.64 11.15
C LEU A 256 4.55 10.71 11.20
N GLY A 257 3.87 9.60 10.90
CA GLY A 257 2.41 9.51 10.85
C GLY A 257 1.67 10.11 12.04
N PRO A 258 2.06 9.83 13.30
CA PRO A 258 1.43 10.43 14.48
C PRO A 258 1.46 11.97 14.50
N TYR A 259 2.45 12.61 13.86
CA TYR A 259 2.52 14.06 13.76
C TYR A 259 1.60 14.60 12.67
N THR A 260 1.51 13.90 11.53
CA THR A 260 0.52 14.16 10.47
C THR A 260 -0.91 14.03 11.00
N ASP A 261 -1.21 12.91 11.65
CA ASP A 261 -2.54 12.56 12.15
C ASP A 261 -2.99 13.57 13.22
N ARG A 262 -2.09 13.98 14.12
CA ARG A 262 -2.33 15.07 15.09
C ARG A 262 -2.70 16.38 14.40
N THR A 263 -2.00 16.77 13.32
CA THR A 263 -2.31 18.03 12.63
C THR A 263 -3.60 17.96 11.83
N ILE A 264 -3.91 16.81 11.21
CA ILE A 264 -5.23 16.59 10.60
C ILE A 264 -6.32 16.70 11.68
N HIS A 265 -6.15 16.10 12.86
CA HIS A 265 -7.11 16.24 13.96
C HIS A 265 -7.32 17.69 14.39
N THR A 266 -6.25 18.48 14.59
CA THR A 266 -6.39 19.92 14.90
C THR A 266 -7.13 20.70 13.81
N GLU A 267 -6.82 20.48 12.53
CA GLU A 267 -7.56 21.14 11.44
C GLU A 267 -9.02 20.63 11.29
N LEU A 268 -9.34 19.43 11.77
CA LEU A 268 -10.72 18.92 11.81
C LEU A 268 -11.54 19.53 12.96
N ASP A 269 -10.94 19.74 14.13
CA ASP A 269 -11.60 20.38 15.28
C ASP A 269 -12.02 21.83 14.95
N ASP A 270 -11.25 22.54 14.10
CA ASP A 270 -11.58 23.87 13.58
C ASP A 270 -12.73 23.85 12.54
N LEU A 271 -13.08 22.68 11.98
CA LEU A 271 -14.13 22.52 10.95
C LEU A 271 -15.44 22.01 11.57
N SER A 272 -16.21 22.94 12.15
CA SER A 272 -17.44 22.69 12.94
C SER A 272 -18.61 21.93 12.27
N ALA A 273 -18.46 21.46 11.03
CA ALA A 273 -19.34 20.50 10.35
C ALA A 273 -18.65 19.90 9.10
N ALA A 274 -17.46 19.29 9.25
CA ALA A 274 -16.74 18.72 8.11
C ALA A 274 -17.53 17.58 7.42
N SER A 275 -17.76 17.69 6.11
CA SER A 275 -18.26 16.56 5.32
C SER A 275 -17.15 15.53 5.08
N VAL A 276 -17.53 14.25 4.88
CA VAL A 276 -16.61 13.15 4.51
C VAL A 276 -15.68 13.53 3.34
N SER A 277 -16.17 14.32 2.38
CA SER A 277 -15.37 14.80 1.25
C SER A 277 -14.28 15.79 1.68
N GLN A 278 -14.60 16.73 2.58
CA GLN A 278 -13.62 17.68 3.13
C GLN A 278 -12.54 16.98 3.95
N VAL A 279 -12.93 16.02 4.80
CA VAL A 279 -11.99 15.22 5.61
C VAL A 279 -11.03 14.44 4.71
N LYS A 280 -11.53 13.84 3.63
CA LYS A 280 -10.68 13.17 2.62
C LYS A 280 -9.70 14.12 1.96
N THR A 281 -10.14 15.29 1.51
CA THR A 281 -9.25 16.29 0.88
C THR A 281 -8.18 16.77 1.87
N LEU A 282 -8.55 17.07 3.11
CA LEU A 282 -7.60 17.48 4.17
C LEU A 282 -6.56 16.39 4.45
N ALA A 283 -6.99 15.14 4.60
CA ALA A 283 -6.09 14.01 4.80
C ALA A 283 -5.17 13.79 3.58
N GLN A 284 -5.69 13.92 2.35
CA GLN A 284 -4.88 13.83 1.13
C GLN A 284 -3.82 14.95 1.05
N ASP A 285 -4.19 16.18 1.39
CA ASP A 285 -3.27 17.31 1.42
C ASP A 285 -2.15 17.11 2.44
N TRP A 286 -2.46 16.59 3.63
CA TRP A 286 -1.46 16.28 4.64
C TRP A 286 -0.59 15.06 4.31
N MET A 287 -1.17 14.01 3.71
CA MET A 287 -0.40 12.89 3.20
C MET A 287 0.62 13.35 2.14
N MET A 288 0.27 14.27 1.22
CA MET A 288 1.24 14.81 0.25
C MET A 288 2.43 15.55 0.91
N VAL A 289 2.26 16.06 2.13
CA VAL A 289 3.35 16.67 2.93
C VAL A 289 4.18 15.58 3.62
N GLU A 290 3.53 14.57 4.21
CA GLU A 290 4.20 13.37 4.77
C GLU A 290 5.09 12.69 3.71
N GLU A 291 4.56 12.43 2.52
CA GLU A 291 5.28 11.87 1.37
C GLU A 291 6.51 12.69 0.93
N ALA A 292 6.49 14.00 1.18
CA ALA A 292 7.58 14.91 0.84
C ALA A 292 8.74 14.82 1.83
N ILE A 293 8.47 14.83 3.15
CA ILE A 293 9.50 14.61 4.15
C ILE A 293 10.03 13.17 4.10
N VAL A 294 9.15 12.17 3.98
CA VAL A 294 9.54 10.76 3.83
C VAL A 294 10.49 10.59 2.66
N GLY A 295 10.18 11.18 1.49
CA GLY A 295 11.06 11.12 0.32
C GLY A 295 12.43 11.76 0.51
N GLY A 296 12.51 12.88 1.22
CA GLY A 296 13.78 13.51 1.52
C GLY A 296 14.63 12.70 2.51
N LEU A 297 13.99 12.16 3.56
CA LEU A 297 14.64 11.32 4.54
C LEU A 297 15.13 9.99 3.92
N ILE A 298 14.32 9.34 3.06
CA ILE A 298 14.74 8.17 2.28
C ILE A 298 16.04 8.46 1.54
N SER A 299 16.14 9.58 0.81
CA SER A 299 17.36 9.91 0.06
C SER A 299 18.58 9.97 0.96
N LEU A 300 18.52 10.68 2.10
CA LEU A 300 19.68 10.81 2.98
C LEU A 300 20.02 9.51 3.72
N ILE A 301 19.00 8.80 4.23
CA ILE A 301 19.16 7.56 4.99
C ILE A 301 19.77 6.46 4.11
N ILE A 302 19.28 6.30 2.89
CA ILE A 302 19.80 5.31 1.93
C ILE A 302 21.24 5.65 1.52
N ASP A 303 21.55 6.93 1.25
CA ASP A 303 22.91 7.39 0.91
C ASP A 303 23.89 7.24 2.09
N GLU A 304 23.45 7.45 3.33
CA GLU A 304 24.28 7.25 4.53
C GLU A 304 24.47 5.79 4.90
N TYR A 305 23.42 4.97 4.84
CA TYR A 305 23.51 3.53 5.07
C TYR A 305 24.50 2.90 4.08
N SER A 306 24.35 3.22 2.79
CA SER A 306 25.19 2.67 1.72
C SER A 306 26.66 3.06 1.88
N ARG A 307 26.94 4.31 2.28
CA ARG A 307 28.30 4.75 2.66
C ARG A 307 28.84 4.01 3.89
N LYS A 308 28.03 3.83 4.94
CA LYS A 308 28.43 3.15 6.18
C LYS A 308 28.85 1.69 5.94
N TYR A 309 28.13 0.98 5.07
CA TYR A 309 28.39 -0.44 4.78
C TYR A 309 29.17 -0.67 3.47
N GLN A 310 29.68 0.40 2.84
CA GLN A 310 30.47 0.37 1.60
C GLN A 310 29.79 -0.42 0.47
N LYS A 311 28.51 -0.09 0.21
CA LYS A 311 27.69 -0.72 -0.84
C LYS A 311 27.33 0.27 -1.93
N ASP A 312 27.54 -0.13 -3.17
CA ASP A 312 27.06 0.62 -4.33
C ASP A 312 25.56 0.39 -4.51
N LEU A 313 24.82 1.48 -4.66
CA LEU A 313 23.40 1.43 -5.00
C LEU A 313 23.19 1.37 -6.53
N PRO A 314 22.08 0.77 -7.00
CA PRO A 314 21.81 0.65 -8.43
C PRO A 314 21.40 2.03 -9.04
N THR A 315 22.38 2.82 -9.47
CA THR A 315 22.20 4.23 -9.86
C THR A 315 21.34 4.49 -11.12
N VAL A 316 21.10 3.47 -11.96
CA VAL A 316 20.19 3.56 -13.11
C VAL A 316 18.74 3.40 -12.63
N GLN A 317 18.52 2.39 -11.79
CA GLN A 317 17.27 2.04 -11.14
C GLN A 317 16.75 3.17 -10.24
N ILE A 318 17.65 3.85 -9.51
CA ILE A 318 17.33 5.07 -8.75
C ILE A 318 16.75 6.15 -9.66
N ARG A 319 17.39 6.41 -10.81
CA ARG A 319 16.94 7.43 -11.77
C ARG A 319 15.61 7.08 -12.43
N GLN A 320 15.36 5.80 -12.72
CA GLN A 320 14.07 5.32 -13.22
C GLN A 320 12.94 5.56 -12.20
N HIS A 321 13.16 5.16 -10.94
CA HIS A 321 12.20 5.37 -9.86
C HIS A 321 11.83 6.86 -9.67
N PHE A 322 12.82 7.77 -9.65
CA PHE A 322 12.54 9.22 -9.57
C PHE A 322 11.78 9.76 -10.79
N ALA A 323 12.01 9.22 -11.99
CA ALA A 323 11.26 9.63 -13.18
C ALA A 323 9.80 9.16 -13.15
N GLU A 324 9.54 7.95 -12.68
CA GLU A 324 8.20 7.36 -12.54
C GLU A 324 7.33 8.13 -11.54
N MET A 325 7.90 8.52 -10.39
CA MET A 325 7.16 9.25 -9.35
C MET A 325 6.64 10.63 -9.78
N ARG A 326 7.29 11.29 -10.76
CA ARG A 326 7.01 12.70 -11.12
C ARG A 326 5.58 12.96 -11.61
N ASN A 327 4.89 11.94 -12.12
CA ASN A 327 3.55 12.06 -12.69
C ASN A 327 2.44 11.56 -11.73
N ILE A 328 2.78 11.18 -10.49
CA ILE A 328 1.84 10.62 -9.52
C ILE A 328 1.40 11.73 -8.55
N PRO A 329 0.08 12.04 -8.43
CA PRO A 329 -0.39 13.16 -7.61
C PRO A 329 0.08 13.16 -6.15
N GLN A 330 0.21 12.00 -5.51
CA GLN A 330 0.67 11.90 -4.11
C GLN A 330 2.11 12.40 -3.91
N TYR A 331 2.95 12.33 -4.95
CA TYR A 331 4.34 12.77 -4.94
C TYR A 331 4.52 14.22 -5.44
N LYS A 332 3.44 15.01 -5.48
CA LYS A 332 3.43 16.42 -5.93
C LYS A 332 4.56 17.27 -5.32
N TYR A 333 4.83 17.08 -4.02
CA TYR A 333 5.86 17.84 -3.30
C TYR A 333 7.17 17.06 -3.08
N ARG A 334 7.32 15.84 -3.64
CA ARG A 334 8.44 14.91 -3.38
C ARG A 334 9.80 15.54 -3.68
N PHE A 335 9.96 16.23 -4.81
CA PHE A 335 11.23 16.88 -5.18
C PHE A 335 11.57 18.07 -4.27
N ASN A 336 10.56 18.85 -3.90
CA ASN A 336 10.71 19.97 -2.97
C ASN A 336 11.12 19.47 -1.58
N GLY A 337 10.49 18.38 -1.10
CA GLY A 337 10.85 17.71 0.14
C GLY A 337 12.27 17.15 0.13
N ILE A 338 12.70 16.52 -0.98
CA ILE A 338 14.07 16.04 -1.15
C ILE A 338 15.09 17.19 -1.08
N LYS A 339 14.81 18.32 -1.72
CA LYS A 339 15.67 19.50 -1.65
C LYS A 339 15.73 20.05 -0.22
N LEU A 340 14.57 20.35 0.38
CA LEU A 340 14.47 20.91 1.73
C LEU A 340 15.15 20.03 2.78
N VAL A 341 14.93 18.72 2.76
CA VAL A 341 15.54 17.78 3.72
C VAL A 341 17.05 17.65 3.50
N ARG A 342 17.55 17.78 2.26
CA ARG A 342 19.00 17.85 1.99
C ARG A 342 19.63 19.13 2.54
N ASP A 343 18.94 20.26 2.45
CA ASP A 343 19.41 21.56 2.95
C ASP A 343 19.40 21.61 4.50
N LEU A 344 18.44 20.93 5.15
CA LEU A 344 18.32 20.86 6.61
C LEU A 344 19.11 19.71 7.26
N GLY A 345 19.30 18.59 6.56
CA GLY A 345 19.79 17.33 7.13
C GLY A 345 18.68 16.49 7.80
N ILE A 346 19.00 15.23 8.15
CA ILE A 346 18.05 14.26 8.75
C ILE A 346 17.47 14.81 10.05
N ASP A 347 18.34 15.09 11.02
CA ASP A 347 17.97 15.42 12.40
C ASP A 347 17.04 16.63 12.45
N ARG A 348 17.45 17.74 11.81
CA ARG A 348 16.66 18.98 11.80
C ARG A 348 15.33 18.86 11.06
N SER A 349 15.29 18.05 9.99
CA SER A 349 14.03 17.78 9.27
C SER A 349 13.05 16.99 10.12
N TYR A 350 13.54 15.96 10.82
CA TYR A 350 12.73 15.16 11.73
C TYR A 350 12.22 15.99 12.92
N GLU A 351 13.09 16.78 13.57
CA GLU A 351 12.71 17.67 14.67
C GLU A 351 11.66 18.69 14.24
N MET A 352 11.87 19.38 13.12
CA MET A 352 10.93 20.35 12.56
C MET A 352 9.55 19.71 12.33
N TYR A 353 9.49 18.52 11.72
CA TYR A 353 8.21 17.87 11.45
C TYR A 353 7.55 17.29 12.71
N ARG A 354 8.33 16.84 13.69
CA ARG A 354 7.82 16.43 15.00
C ARG A 354 7.13 17.58 15.73
N GLU A 355 7.71 18.77 15.66
CA GLU A 355 7.32 19.96 16.42
C GLU A 355 6.26 20.79 15.68
N ASP A 356 6.49 21.13 14.41
CA ASP A 356 5.57 21.91 13.57
C ASP A 356 5.53 21.37 12.11
N PRO A 357 4.66 20.39 11.80
CA PRO A 357 4.36 19.96 10.44
C PRO A 357 3.91 21.10 9.50
N MET A 358 3.33 22.18 10.05
CA MET A 358 2.86 23.33 9.29
C MET A 358 4.01 24.26 8.89
N GLU A 359 5.07 24.40 9.69
CA GLU A 359 6.34 25.03 9.27
C GLU A 359 6.93 24.28 8.07
N PHE A 360 7.08 22.95 8.19
CA PHE A 360 7.57 22.13 7.08
C PHE A 360 6.70 22.24 5.82
N LYS A 361 5.36 22.21 5.97
CA LYS A 361 4.38 22.44 4.88
C LYS A 361 4.59 23.79 4.20
N LYS A 362 4.81 24.88 4.95
CA LYS A 362 5.09 26.21 4.39
C LYS A 362 6.40 26.22 3.59
N MET A 363 7.47 25.62 4.12
CA MET A 363 8.77 25.55 3.44
C MET A 363 8.73 24.70 2.17
N VAL A 364 8.09 23.52 2.20
CA VAL A 364 8.03 22.63 1.03
C VAL A 364 7.18 23.20 -0.12
N LEU A 365 6.22 24.07 0.19
CA LEU A 365 5.44 24.83 -0.80
C LEU A 365 6.21 26.01 -1.43
N GLN A 366 7.35 26.40 -0.86
CA GLN A 366 8.18 27.53 -1.33
C GLN A 366 9.52 27.09 -1.98
N ALA A 367 9.92 25.83 -1.78
CA ALA A 367 11.19 25.26 -2.25
C ALA A 367 11.22 24.95 -3.76
#